data_AF-A0A0C1RLL6-F1
#
_entry.id   AF-A0A0C1RLL6-F1
#
_cell.length_a   1.000
_cell.length_b   1.000
_cell.length_c   1.000
_cell.angle_alpha   90.00
_cell.angle_beta   90.00
_cell.angle_gamma   90.00
#
_symmetry.space_group_name_H-M   'P 1'
#
loop_
_entity.id
_entity.type
_entity.pdbx_description
1 polymer ?
#
loop_
_entity_poly.entity_id
_entity_poly.type
_entity_poly.pdbx_seq_one_letter_code
_entity_poly.pdbx_strand_id
1 'polypeptide(L)' 'PDVRKYLFGSHKSVEIGHHVMHKHLGLVPLIDLNLRLGEGTGAVLAFHLIEAASRILREMATFAEAGVSDKE' A
#
# COMPACT_ATOMS: atom_id res chain seq x y z
N PRO A 1 -13.14 -14.15 -7.10
CA PRO A 1 -12.69 -13.47 -8.34
C PRO A 1 -12.82 -11.94 -8.25
N ASP A 2 -13.97 -11.40 -7.82
CA ASP A 2 -14.18 -9.94 -7.78
C ASP A 2 -13.69 -9.26 -6.50
N VAL A 3 -13.76 -9.94 -5.35
CA VAL A 3 -13.28 -9.42 -4.05
C VAL A 3 -11.82 -8.99 -4.10
N ARG A 4 -10.99 -9.62 -4.96
CA ARG A 4 -9.57 -9.31 -5.09
C ARG A 4 -9.30 -7.83 -5.35
N LYS A 5 -10.17 -7.14 -6.10
CA LYS A 5 -10.02 -5.71 -6.44
C LYS A 5 -10.12 -4.77 -5.23
N TYR A 6 -10.61 -5.27 -4.10
CA TYR A 6 -10.77 -4.53 -2.85
C TYR A 6 -9.68 -4.85 -1.83
N LEU A 7 -8.79 -5.81 -2.13
CA LEU A 7 -7.77 -6.26 -1.19
C LEU A 7 -6.48 -5.46 -1.39
N PHE A 8 -5.92 -5.01 -0.27
CA PHE A 8 -4.58 -4.43 -0.20
C PHE A 8 -3.68 -5.36 0.61
N GLY A 9 -2.53 -5.75 0.07
CA GLY A 9 -1.52 -6.49 0.83
C GLY A 9 -0.89 -5.55 1.85
N SER A 10 -1.10 -5.77 3.15
CA SER A 10 -0.60 -4.86 4.18
C SER A 10 0.91 -4.97 4.37
N HIS A 11 1.36 -6.03 5.02
CA HIS A 11 2.75 -6.28 5.32
C HIS A 11 3.17 -7.67 4.87
N LYS A 12 4.48 -7.89 4.72
CA LYS A 12 5.05 -9.22 4.56
C LYS A 12 5.40 -9.81 5.93
N SER A 13 4.50 -10.63 6.47
CA SER A 13 4.82 -11.52 7.60
C SER A 13 6.07 -12.35 7.29
N VAL A 14 6.88 -12.66 8.31
CA VAL A 14 8.03 -13.59 8.17
C VAL A 14 7.60 -15.05 7.99
N GLU A 15 6.31 -15.34 8.15
CA GLU A 15 5.76 -16.67 7.89
C GLU A 15 5.90 -17.02 6.41
N ILE A 16 6.58 -18.14 6.13
CA ILE A 16 6.93 -18.57 4.77
C ILE A 16 5.69 -18.69 3.88
N GLY A 17 4.57 -19.16 4.45
CA GLY A 17 3.29 -19.30 3.73
C GLY A 17 2.69 -17.97 3.28
N HIS A 18 3.03 -16.84 3.91
CA HIS A 18 2.44 -15.56 3.58
C HIS A 18 2.90 -15.04 2.22
N HIS A 19 4.16 -15.27 1.85
CA HIS A 19 4.66 -14.95 0.51
C HIS A 19 3.94 -15.77 -0.57
N VAL A 20 3.71 -17.07 -0.31
CA VAL A 20 2.97 -17.94 -1.23
C VAL A 20 1.53 -17.45 -1.39
N MET A 21 0.88 -17.04 -0.29
CA MET A 21 -0.47 -16.50 -0.31
C MET A 21 -0.56 -15.19 -1.12
N HIS A 22 0.37 -14.25 -0.92
CA HIS A 22 0.45 -13.03 -1.72
C HIS A 22 0.61 -13.32 -3.21
N LYS A 23 1.48 -14.28 -3.58
CA LYS A 23 1.65 -14.69 -4.99
C LYS A 23 0.36 -15.30 -5.56
N HIS A 24 -0.30 -16.17 -4.81
CA HIS A 24 -1.54 -16.82 -5.22
C HIS A 24 -2.68 -15.81 -5.41
N LEU A 25 -2.81 -14.84 -4.49
CA LEU A 25 -3.79 -13.76 -4.57
C LEU A 25 -3.37 -12.63 -5.52
N GLY A 26 -2.13 -12.66 -6.02
CA GLY A 26 -1.51 -11.60 -6.81
C GLY A 26 -1.60 -10.23 -6.13
N LEU A 27 -1.24 -10.19 -4.84
CA LEU A 27 -1.15 -8.99 -4.02
C LEU A 27 0.32 -8.67 -3.73
N VAL A 28 0.65 -7.38 -3.71
CA VAL A 28 1.97 -6.89 -3.31
C VAL A 28 1.84 -6.27 -1.92
N PRO A 29 2.62 -6.69 -0.91
CA PRO A 29 2.59 -6.07 0.40
C PRO A 29 3.16 -4.64 0.35
N LEU A 30 2.55 -3.72 1.09
CA LEU A 30 3.00 -2.33 1.18
C LEU A 30 4.25 -2.15 2.04
N ILE A 31 4.46 -2.98 3.06
CA ILE A 31 5.60 -2.87 3.99
C ILE A 31 6.27 -4.24 4.28
N ASP A 32 7.58 -4.23 4.51
CA ASP A 32 8.38 -5.38 4.92
C ASP A 32 9.19 -5.01 6.17
N LEU A 33 8.69 -5.40 7.34
CA LEU A 33 9.22 -5.00 8.65
C LEU A 33 9.56 -6.21 9.55
N ASN A 34 9.65 -7.41 8.96
CA ASN A 34 9.86 -8.66 9.70
C ASN A 34 8.85 -8.92 10.85
N LEU A 35 7.59 -8.49 10.67
CA LEU A 35 6.53 -8.70 11.65
C LEU A 35 6.00 -10.13 11.63
N ARG A 36 5.51 -10.61 12.79
CA ARG A 36 4.88 -11.94 12.94
C ARG A 36 3.96 -12.06 14.15
N LEU A 37 3.47 -10.94 14.64
CA LEU A 37 2.58 -10.91 15.82
C LEU A 37 1.14 -11.33 15.44
N GLY A 38 0.68 -10.93 14.26
CA GLY A 38 -0.72 -11.11 13.86
C GLY A 38 -1.60 -9.98 14.41
N GLU A 39 -2.81 -10.32 14.85
CA GLU A 39 -3.80 -9.39 15.45
C GLU A 39 -4.18 -8.19 14.56
N GLY A 40 -3.88 -8.26 13.26
CA GLY A 40 -4.09 -7.14 12.33
C GLY A 40 -3.08 -6.00 12.45
N THR A 41 -2.02 -6.14 13.27
CA THR A 41 -1.03 -5.09 13.51
C THR A 41 -0.40 -4.53 12.24
N GLY A 42 0.06 -5.40 11.33
CA GLY A 42 0.58 -4.94 10.04
C GLY A 42 -0.48 -4.33 9.12
N ALA A 43 -1.75 -4.69 9.26
CA ALA A 43 -2.85 -4.04 8.54
C ALA A 43 -3.07 -2.61 9.04
N VAL A 44 -3.15 -2.41 10.36
CA VAL A 44 -3.30 -1.08 10.98
C VAL A 44 -2.14 -0.15 10.59
N LEU A 45 -0.90 -0.64 10.62
CA LEU A 45 0.27 0.14 10.19
C LEU A 45 0.19 0.59 8.72
N ALA A 46 -0.40 -0.23 7.84
CA ALA A 46 -0.53 0.10 6.42
C ALA A 46 -1.57 1.20 6.14
N PHE A 47 -2.50 1.50 7.06
CA PHE A 47 -3.51 2.56 6.84
C PHE A 47 -2.88 3.93 6.59
N HIS A 48 -1.73 4.22 7.21
CA HIS A 48 -1.03 5.49 6.99
C HIS A 48 -0.58 5.67 5.53
N LEU A 49 -0.19 4.58 4.86
CA LEU A 49 0.18 4.63 3.43
C LEU A 49 -1.05 4.83 2.55
N ILE A 50 -2.18 4.20 2.90
CA ILE A 50 -3.45 4.39 2.19
C ILE A 50 -3.94 5.83 2.33
N GLU A 51 -3.87 6.40 3.53
CA GLU A 51 -4.22 7.81 3.77
C GLU A 51 -3.27 8.74 3.00
N ALA A 52 -1.96 8.50 3.03
CA ALA A 52 -0.99 9.29 2.30
C ALA A 52 -1.28 9.25 0.78
N ALA A 53 -1.59 8.10 0.20
CA ALA A 53 -1.95 7.98 -1.21
C ALA A 53 -3.22 8.79 -1.55
N SER A 54 -4.23 8.75 -0.67
CA SER A 54 -5.46 9.54 -0.82
C SER A 54 -5.19 11.04 -0.75
N ARG A 55 -4.35 11.47 0.19
CA ARG A 55 -3.93 12.88 0.33
C ARG A 55 -3.12 13.35 -0.86
N ILE A 56 -2.18 12.54 -1.34
CA ILE A 56 -1.41 12.84 -2.56
C ILE A 56 -2.33 13.15 -3.73
N LEU A 57 -3.34 12.31 -3.97
CA LEU A 57 -4.29 12.52 -5.06
C LEU A 57 -5.12 13.80 -4.90
N ARG A 58 -5.46 14.17 -3.66
CA ARG A 58 -6.38 15.27 -3.36
C ARG A 58 -5.71 16.62 -3.16
N GLU A 59 -4.49 16.61 -2.64
CA GLU A 59 -3.83 17.78 -2.04
C GLU A 59 -2.55 18.16 -2.79
N MET A 60 -1.97 17.29 -3.63
CA MET A 60 -0.86 17.70 -4.48
C MET A 60 -1.34 18.63 -5.59
N ALA A 61 -0.72 19.81 -5.66
CA ALA A 61 -0.91 20.74 -6.76
C ALA A 61 -0.46 20.10 -8.09
N THR A 62 -1.23 20.34 -9.13
CA THR A 62 -0.84 20.05 -10.51
C THR A 62 0.32 20.94 -10.94
N PHE A 63 1.00 20.58 -12.03
CA PHE A 63 2.10 21.40 -12.57
C PHE A 63 1.68 22.84 -12.93
N ALA A 64 0.43 23.02 -13.36
CA ALA A 64 -0.13 24.35 -13.66
C ALA A 64 -0.34 25.16 -12.38
N GLU A 65 -0.96 24.57 -11.35
CA GLU A 65 -1.19 25.22 -10.05
C GLU A 65 0.11 25.55 -9.32
N ALA A 66 1.13 24.69 -9.45
CA ALA A 66 2.44 24.90 -8.87
C ALA A 66 3.34 25.86 -9.69
N GLY A 67 2.92 26.28 -10.89
CA GLY A 67 3.67 27.21 -11.73
C GLY A 67 4.98 26.64 -12.29
N VAL A 68 5.02 25.34 -12.57
CA VAL A 68 6.24 24.62 -13.00
C VAL A 68 6.09 23.98 -14.40
N SER A 69 5.09 24.40 -15.17
CA SER A 69 4.80 23.85 -16.51
C SER A 69 5.80 24.30 -17.60
N ASP A 70 6.63 25.31 -17.32
CA ASP A 70 7.53 25.95 -18.29
C ASP A 70 9.01 25.57 -18.12
N LYS A 71 9.31 24.36 -17.61
CA LYS A 71 10.68 23.84 -17.57
C LYS A 71 10.83 22.70 -18.57
N GLU A 72 11.56 22.95 -19.65
CA GLU A 72 12.26 21.90 -20.40
C GLU A 72 13.19 21.10 -19.48
#